data_AF-A0A4X2JS82-F1
#
_entry.id   AF-A0A4X2JS82-F1
#
_cell.length_a   1.000
_cell.length_b   1.000
_cell.length_c   1.000
_cell.angle_alpha   90.00
_cell.angle_beta   90.00
_cell.angle_gamma   90.00
#
_symmetry.space_group_name_H-M   'P 1'
#
loop_
_entity.id
_entity.type
_entity.pdbx_description
1 polymer ?
#
loop_
_entity_poly.entity_id
_entity_poly.type
_entity_poly.pdbx_seq_one_letter_code
_entity_poly.pdbx_strand_id
1 'polypeptide(L)'
;MDNLSDALKKLKITAIDISEDSLEGCLDCLLQALAQNNMETSEKLQGSGILQLFASLLTPHSPCTAKVANIIAEVAKNEFMRLPCVEAGLIPPLVQLLNCKDQEVLLQTGRALGNICYDSHEGRSAVEHAGGAQIVVDHLRSLGSSTDPASEKLLTVFCGMLMNYSNENDSLQAQLINMGVIPTLVKLLGIHCQNSALTEMCLVAFGNLAELESSKEQFAYTNVAEELVKLFKKQIEHDKKEMIFEVLAPLAENDAIKLQLVDAGLVECLLEIVQQTVDSEREEDIAELKTASDLMVLLLLGDESMQKLFEGGKGNVFQRVLSWVPSNNHQLQLAGALAIANFARNDGNCIHMVDNGIVQKLMDLLDRHVEDGNVTVQHAALSALRNLAIPVVNKDKMLSAGVAEAVLKFLKSEMPPVQFKLLGTLRMLIDAQVEAAEQLGKNVKLVQRLVEWCEAKDHAGVMGESNRLLSALIRHSKSKDVIKTIVQNGGVKHLVTMATSEHVIMQNEALVALALIAALELVTAEKDLENAKLVQILHRLLADERSAPEIKYNSMVLICALLGSETLHKEMQSLAFLEVVSKLRSHENKTVAQQASLTEQRLAVDS
;
A
#
# COMPACT_ATOMS: atom_id res chain seq x y z
N MET A 1 -28.64 38.49 30.68
CA MET A 1 -27.95 37.70 31.71
C MET A 1 -28.84 37.37 32.89
N ASP A 2 -29.70 38.29 33.36
CA ASP A 2 -30.58 38.04 34.53
C ASP A 2 -31.54 36.85 34.34
N ASN A 3 -32.14 36.70 33.15
CA ASN A 3 -33.06 35.59 32.87
C ASN A 3 -32.42 34.19 32.96
N LEU A 4 -31.14 34.05 32.59
CA LEU A 4 -30.44 32.75 32.62
C LEU A 4 -30.12 32.31 34.06
N SER A 5 -29.60 33.24 34.88
CA SER A 5 -29.35 32.98 36.31
C SER A 5 -30.63 32.63 37.06
N ASP A 6 -31.74 33.29 36.74
CA ASP A 6 -33.03 33.01 37.36
C ASP A 6 -33.61 31.68 36.90
N ALA A 7 -33.49 31.33 35.61
CA ALA A 7 -33.87 30.00 35.10
C ALA A 7 -33.06 28.88 35.79
N LEU A 8 -31.75 29.07 35.96
CA LEU A 8 -30.88 28.11 36.66
C LEU A 8 -31.24 27.95 38.14
N LYS A 9 -31.51 29.06 38.84
CA LYS A 9 -31.97 29.01 40.23
C LYS A 9 -33.31 28.28 40.33
N LYS A 10 -34.27 28.59 39.46
CA LYS A 10 -35.56 27.90 39.40
C LYS A 10 -35.36 26.41 39.19
N LEU A 11 -34.59 25.99 38.18
CA LEU A 11 -34.35 24.57 37.93
C LEU A 11 -33.75 23.85 39.15
N LYS A 12 -32.76 24.45 39.83
CA LYS A 12 -32.16 23.87 41.05
C LYS A 12 -33.10 23.73 42.24
N ILE A 13 -34.04 24.67 42.39
CA ILE A 13 -35.05 24.64 43.46
C ILE A 13 -36.10 23.53 43.18
N THR A 14 -36.14 23.00 41.96
CA THR A 14 -37.30 22.29 41.39
C THR A 14 -37.00 20.84 41.05
N ALA A 15 -36.64 20.04 42.05
CA ALA A 15 -36.68 18.57 41.91
C ALA A 15 -37.90 17.94 42.62
N ILE A 16 -38.75 18.74 43.27
CA ILE A 16 -39.81 18.21 44.17
C ILE A 16 -41.22 18.79 43.93
N ASP A 17 -41.45 20.01 43.42
CA ASP A 17 -42.83 20.56 43.40
C ASP A 17 -43.09 21.80 42.51
N ILE A 18 -43.01 21.70 41.17
CA ILE A 18 -43.56 22.75 40.27
C ILE A 18 -44.27 22.12 39.06
N SER A 19 -45.32 22.79 38.56
CA SER A 19 -46.04 22.44 37.33
C SER A 19 -45.14 22.35 36.10
N GLU A 20 -45.45 21.39 35.22
CA GLU A 20 -44.71 21.09 33.98
C GLU A 20 -44.43 22.35 33.13
N ASP A 21 -45.38 23.29 33.05
CA ASP A 21 -45.25 24.56 32.31
C ASP A 21 -44.06 25.44 32.77
N SER A 22 -43.74 25.46 34.07
CA SER A 22 -42.64 26.29 34.58
C SER A 22 -41.28 25.67 34.36
N LEU A 23 -41.21 24.33 34.30
CA LEU A 23 -40.00 23.61 33.96
C LEU A 23 -39.66 23.85 32.48
N GLU A 24 -40.68 23.74 31.62
CA GLU A 24 -40.56 23.92 30.18
C GLU A 24 -40.03 25.32 29.82
N GLY A 25 -40.58 26.38 30.41
CA GLY A 25 -40.10 27.75 30.18
C GLY A 25 -38.66 28.00 30.64
N CYS A 26 -38.17 27.29 31.66
CA CYS A 26 -36.77 27.37 32.07
C CYS A 26 -35.85 26.69 31.04
N LEU A 27 -36.24 25.53 30.52
CA LEU A 27 -35.48 24.81 29.49
C LEU A 27 -35.42 25.61 28.17
N ASP A 28 -36.52 26.27 27.78
CA ASP A 28 -36.55 27.15 26.62
C ASP A 28 -35.59 28.35 26.79
N CYS A 29 -35.52 28.92 27.99
CA CYS A 29 -34.56 29.98 28.29
C CYS A 29 -33.11 29.50 28.16
N LEU A 30 -32.81 28.27 28.59
CA LEU A 30 -31.48 27.67 28.42
C LEU A 30 -31.14 27.46 26.95
N LEU A 31 -32.06 26.89 26.16
CA LEU A 31 -31.87 26.68 24.72
C LEU A 31 -31.66 28.00 23.99
N GLN A 32 -32.43 29.03 24.32
CA GLN A 32 -32.27 30.37 23.75
C GLN A 32 -30.91 30.98 24.09
N ALA A 33 -30.44 30.81 25.33
CA ALA A 33 -29.12 31.28 25.75
C ALA A 33 -27.98 30.53 25.03
N LEU A 34 -28.10 29.20 24.88
CA LEU A 34 -27.16 28.38 24.14
C LEU A 34 -27.10 28.76 22.65
N ALA A 35 -28.24 29.12 22.05
CA ALA A 35 -28.29 29.61 20.67
C ALA A 35 -27.64 30.98 20.49
N GLN A 36 -27.61 31.83 21.53
CA GLN A 36 -27.00 33.16 21.49
C GLN A 36 -25.49 33.12 21.74
N ASN A 37 -25.04 32.41 22.77
CA ASN A 37 -23.62 32.23 23.08
C ASN A 37 -23.41 30.87 23.74
N ASN A 38 -23.15 29.86 22.91
CA ASN A 38 -23.07 28.47 23.33
C ASN A 38 -21.92 28.23 24.33
N MET A 39 -20.75 28.82 24.10
CA MET A 39 -19.56 28.66 24.96
C MET A 39 -19.80 29.25 26.36
N GLU A 40 -20.13 30.54 26.46
CA GLU A 40 -20.35 31.22 27.75
C GLU A 40 -21.53 30.60 28.53
N THR A 41 -22.58 30.21 27.83
CA THR A 41 -23.73 29.55 28.48
C THR A 41 -23.34 28.19 29.02
N SER A 42 -22.54 27.41 28.27
CA SER A 42 -22.06 26.10 28.72
C SER A 42 -21.17 26.19 29.97
N GLU A 43 -20.29 27.18 30.05
CA GLU A 43 -19.49 27.45 31.27
C GLU A 43 -20.37 27.73 32.49
N LYS A 44 -21.44 28.54 32.30
CA LYS A 44 -22.40 28.85 33.37
C LYS A 44 -23.20 27.61 33.77
N LEU A 45 -23.59 26.77 32.82
CA LEU A 45 -24.29 25.51 33.09
C LEU A 45 -23.39 24.57 33.90
N GLN A 46 -22.14 24.41 33.51
CA GLN A 46 -21.15 23.61 34.23
C GLN A 46 -20.94 24.12 35.67
N GLY A 47 -20.63 25.41 35.83
CA GLY A 47 -20.40 26.02 37.14
C GLY A 47 -21.64 26.02 38.05
N SER A 48 -22.83 25.87 37.48
CA SER A 48 -24.05 25.69 38.24
C SER A 48 -24.25 24.26 38.77
N GLY A 49 -23.61 23.23 38.20
CA GLY A 49 -23.88 21.84 38.57
C GLY A 49 -25.26 21.33 38.11
N ILE A 50 -25.90 22.00 37.15
CA ILE A 50 -27.23 21.60 36.65
C ILE A 50 -27.21 20.25 35.90
N LEU A 51 -26.04 19.82 35.41
CA LEU A 51 -25.90 18.58 34.65
C LEU A 51 -26.38 17.35 35.45
N GLN A 52 -26.12 17.30 36.75
CA GLN A 52 -26.59 16.19 37.61
C GLN A 52 -28.12 16.16 37.71
N LEU A 53 -28.77 17.33 37.68
CA LEU A 53 -30.23 17.40 37.64
C LEU A 53 -30.76 16.87 36.31
N PHE A 54 -30.10 17.18 35.19
CA PHE A 54 -30.52 16.66 33.88
C PHE A 54 -30.56 15.13 33.83
N ALA A 55 -29.63 14.44 34.51
CA ALA A 55 -29.67 12.97 34.60
C ALA A 55 -31.02 12.46 35.16
N SER A 56 -31.59 13.16 36.15
CA SER A 56 -32.90 12.82 36.73
C SER A 56 -34.10 13.22 35.87
N LEU A 57 -33.94 14.18 34.97
CA LEU A 57 -35.00 14.67 34.08
C LEU A 57 -35.10 13.86 32.76
N LEU A 58 -34.06 13.10 32.40
CA LEU A 58 -34.02 12.21 31.24
C LEU A 58 -34.85 10.94 31.46
N THR A 59 -36.18 11.08 31.51
CA THR A 59 -37.12 9.95 31.70
C THR A 59 -37.98 9.72 30.45
N PRO A 60 -38.27 8.47 30.05
CA PRO A 60 -39.00 8.19 28.79
C PRO A 60 -40.40 8.81 28.67
N HIS A 61 -41.03 9.20 29.79
CA HIS A 61 -42.41 9.68 29.82
C HIS A 61 -42.54 11.18 30.09
N SER A 62 -41.43 11.89 30.32
CA SER A 62 -41.47 13.33 30.59
C SER A 62 -41.58 14.14 29.29
N PRO A 63 -42.50 15.13 29.21
CA PRO A 63 -42.61 16.01 28.04
C PRO A 63 -41.36 16.88 27.86
N CYS A 64 -40.55 17.06 28.91
CA CYS A 64 -39.32 17.85 28.87
C CYS A 64 -38.11 17.07 28.33
N THR A 65 -38.20 15.75 28.17
CA THR A 65 -37.05 14.89 27.87
C THR A 65 -36.33 15.26 26.58
N ALA A 66 -37.08 15.54 25.51
CA ALA A 66 -36.50 15.99 24.24
C ALA A 66 -35.73 17.32 24.41
N LYS A 67 -36.26 18.27 25.18
CA LYS A 67 -35.60 19.56 25.45
C LYS A 67 -34.33 19.39 26.28
N VAL A 68 -34.36 18.53 27.30
CA VAL A 68 -33.18 18.23 28.12
C VAL A 68 -32.10 17.56 27.27
N ALA A 69 -32.46 16.56 26.46
CA ALA A 69 -31.52 15.92 25.53
C ALA A 69 -30.93 16.92 24.52
N ASN A 70 -31.75 17.86 24.01
CA ASN A 70 -31.28 18.92 23.12
C ASN A 70 -30.29 19.86 23.82
N ILE A 71 -30.56 20.28 25.06
CA ILE A 71 -29.61 21.09 25.85
C ILE A 71 -28.29 20.34 25.99
N ILE A 72 -28.33 19.04 26.30
CA ILE A 72 -27.11 18.20 26.41
C ILE A 72 -26.37 18.14 25.07
N ALA A 73 -27.10 17.94 23.96
CA ALA A 73 -26.51 17.96 22.63
C ALA A 73 -25.84 19.29 22.28
N GLU A 74 -26.44 20.41 22.68
CA GLU A 74 -25.89 21.75 22.45
C GLU A 74 -24.66 22.04 23.30
N VAL A 75 -24.64 21.65 24.59
CA VAL A 75 -23.46 21.88 25.43
C VAL A 75 -22.29 20.98 25.04
N ALA A 76 -22.56 19.73 24.66
CA ALA A 76 -21.53 18.75 24.28
C ALA A 76 -20.80 19.08 22.97
N LYS A 77 -21.29 20.05 22.19
CA LYS A 77 -20.53 20.61 21.06
C LYS A 77 -19.18 21.18 21.52
N ASN A 78 -19.13 21.75 22.73
CA ASN A 78 -17.88 22.22 23.32
C ASN A 78 -17.08 21.07 23.91
N GLU A 79 -15.81 20.96 23.51
CA GLU A 79 -14.89 19.93 23.99
C GLU A 79 -14.81 19.87 25.53
N PHE A 80 -14.68 21.03 26.19
CA PHE A 80 -14.58 21.12 27.65
C PHE A 80 -15.84 20.63 28.40
N MET A 81 -16.97 20.44 27.73
CA MET A 81 -18.21 19.95 28.32
C MET A 81 -18.41 18.44 28.20
N ARG A 82 -17.66 17.75 27.33
CA ARG A 82 -17.85 16.31 27.06
C ARG A 82 -17.57 15.46 28.29
N LEU A 83 -16.42 15.68 28.94
CA LEU A 83 -16.06 15.01 30.20
C LEU A 83 -17.05 15.35 31.34
N PRO A 84 -17.42 16.63 31.61
CA PRO A 84 -18.48 16.95 32.56
C PRO A 84 -19.83 16.26 32.31
N CYS A 85 -20.21 16.04 31.05
CA CYS A 85 -21.42 15.28 30.72
C CYS A 85 -21.31 13.81 31.15
N VAL A 86 -20.12 13.21 30.97
CA VAL A 86 -19.83 11.84 31.43
C VAL A 86 -19.83 11.76 32.95
N GLU A 87 -19.11 12.66 33.63
CA GLU A 87 -18.99 12.71 35.10
C GLU A 87 -20.32 12.99 35.80
N ALA A 88 -21.22 13.74 35.15
CA ALA A 88 -22.56 14.00 35.65
C ALA A 88 -23.51 12.79 35.53
N GLY A 89 -23.06 11.67 34.94
CA GLY A 89 -23.86 10.46 34.79
C GLY A 89 -24.95 10.56 33.72
N LEU A 90 -24.77 11.38 32.69
CA LEU A 90 -25.78 11.58 31.64
C LEU A 90 -25.89 10.42 30.65
N ILE A 91 -24.83 9.61 30.50
CA ILE A 91 -24.76 8.58 29.46
C ILE A 91 -25.78 7.45 29.67
N PRO A 92 -25.89 6.80 30.85
CA PRO A 92 -26.83 5.70 31.01
C PRO A 92 -28.31 6.11 30.77
N PRO A 93 -28.81 7.26 31.28
CA PRO A 93 -30.15 7.74 30.92
C PRO A 93 -30.31 8.04 29.44
N LEU A 94 -29.34 8.68 28.79
CA LEU A 94 -29.38 8.92 27.34
C LEU A 94 -29.45 7.62 26.54
N VAL A 95 -28.65 6.61 26.89
CA VAL A 95 -28.70 5.29 26.23
C VAL A 95 -30.04 4.60 26.48
N GLN A 96 -30.63 4.74 27.67
CA GLN A 96 -31.98 4.23 27.92
C GLN A 96 -33.02 4.88 27.00
N LEU A 97 -32.91 6.18 26.73
CA LEU A 97 -33.82 6.92 25.84
C LEU A 97 -33.76 6.45 24.38
N LEU A 98 -32.68 5.78 23.95
CA LEU A 98 -32.63 5.15 22.62
C LEU A 98 -33.70 4.05 22.45
N ASN A 99 -34.33 3.56 23.52
CA ASN A 99 -35.45 2.60 23.43
C ASN A 99 -36.83 3.28 23.32
N CYS A 100 -36.88 4.62 23.26
CA CYS A 100 -38.13 5.35 23.08
C CYS A 100 -38.67 5.21 21.65
N LYS A 101 -39.97 5.49 21.48
CA LYS A 101 -40.62 5.55 20.17
C LYS A 101 -40.74 6.97 19.62
N ASP A 102 -40.53 7.97 20.46
CA ASP A 102 -40.61 9.38 20.10
C ASP A 102 -39.39 9.77 19.26
N GLN A 103 -39.64 10.17 18.01
CA GLN A 103 -38.60 10.51 17.05
C GLN A 103 -37.76 11.72 17.47
N GLU A 104 -38.36 12.72 18.12
CA GLU A 104 -37.64 13.90 18.57
C GLU A 104 -36.73 13.56 19.76
N VAL A 105 -37.20 12.71 20.69
CA VAL A 105 -36.34 12.18 21.76
C VAL A 105 -35.16 11.40 21.17
N LEU A 106 -35.41 10.46 20.26
CA LEU A 106 -34.34 9.67 19.62
C LEU A 106 -33.33 10.56 18.89
N LEU A 107 -33.82 11.57 18.16
CA LEU A 107 -32.99 12.53 17.43
C LEU A 107 -32.07 13.30 18.38
N GLN A 108 -32.61 13.89 19.43
CA GLN A 108 -31.82 14.68 20.37
C GLN A 108 -30.86 13.82 21.20
N THR A 109 -31.29 12.62 21.58
CA THR A 109 -30.44 11.65 22.25
C THR A 109 -29.26 11.21 21.36
N GLY A 110 -29.50 10.90 20.09
CA GLY A 110 -28.43 10.55 19.15
C GLY A 110 -27.42 11.68 18.96
N ARG A 111 -27.90 12.93 18.83
CA ARG A 111 -27.04 14.13 18.77
C ARG A 111 -26.22 14.31 20.04
N ALA A 112 -26.84 14.14 21.20
CA ALA A 112 -26.17 14.26 22.49
C ALA A 112 -25.04 13.25 22.64
N LEU A 113 -25.33 11.96 22.41
CA LEU A 113 -24.35 10.89 22.50
C LEU A 113 -23.23 11.06 21.46
N GLY A 114 -23.58 11.39 20.21
CA GLY A 114 -22.60 11.64 19.15
C GLY A 114 -21.64 12.80 19.47
N ASN A 115 -22.15 13.91 20.01
CA ASN A 115 -21.31 15.05 20.39
C ASN A 115 -20.45 14.74 21.63
N ILE A 116 -20.95 13.93 22.56
CA ILE A 116 -20.15 13.49 23.71
C ILE A 116 -19.02 12.56 23.27
N CYS A 117 -19.22 11.70 22.28
CA CYS A 117 -18.18 10.81 21.76
C CYS A 117 -17.12 11.50 20.90
N TYR A 118 -17.44 12.66 20.29
CA TYR A 118 -16.51 13.38 19.41
C TYR A 118 -15.25 13.77 20.19
N ASP A 119 -14.08 13.34 19.72
CA ASP A 119 -12.76 13.51 20.36
C ASP A 119 -12.75 13.32 21.89
N SER A 120 -13.51 12.37 22.42
CA SER A 120 -13.56 12.08 23.86
C SER A 120 -13.48 10.59 24.13
N HIS A 121 -12.33 10.16 24.64
CA HIS A 121 -12.11 8.77 25.03
C HIS A 121 -13.08 8.31 26.13
N GLU A 122 -13.31 9.17 27.13
CA GLU A 122 -14.24 8.89 28.23
C GLU A 122 -15.68 8.80 27.74
N GLY A 123 -16.09 9.69 26.82
CA GLY A 123 -17.40 9.66 26.18
C GLY A 123 -17.63 8.36 25.42
N ARG A 124 -16.69 7.97 24.55
CA ARG A 124 -16.73 6.72 23.78
C ARG A 124 -16.80 5.49 24.70
N SER A 125 -15.92 5.44 25.70
CA SER A 125 -15.89 4.35 26.69
C SER A 125 -17.21 4.26 27.47
N ALA A 126 -17.77 5.38 27.91
CA ALA A 126 -19.04 5.37 28.64
C ALA A 126 -20.22 4.89 27.77
N VAL A 127 -20.28 5.30 26.50
CA VAL A 127 -21.31 4.84 25.55
C VAL A 127 -21.15 3.35 25.25
N GLU A 128 -19.91 2.88 25.15
CA GLU A 128 -19.60 1.46 24.96
C GLU A 128 -20.08 0.62 26.14
N HIS A 129 -19.67 0.97 27.37
CA HIS A 129 -20.10 0.25 28.57
C HIS A 129 -21.63 0.24 28.77
N ALA A 130 -22.31 1.27 28.28
CA ALA A 130 -23.78 1.36 28.33
C ALA A 130 -24.48 0.58 27.19
N GLY A 131 -23.73 0.08 26.19
CA GLY A 131 -24.28 -0.68 25.05
C GLY A 131 -24.99 0.19 24.01
N GLY A 132 -24.72 1.50 23.97
CA GLY A 132 -25.43 2.45 23.10
C GLY A 132 -25.25 2.17 21.61
N ALA A 133 -24.04 1.74 21.20
CA ALA A 133 -23.73 1.47 19.79
C ALA A 133 -24.61 0.37 19.19
N GLN A 134 -24.84 -0.74 19.92
CA GLN A 134 -25.67 -1.85 19.44
C GLN A 134 -27.12 -1.41 19.19
N ILE A 135 -27.70 -0.62 20.10
CA ILE A 135 -29.07 -0.11 19.98
C ILE A 135 -29.20 0.76 18.73
N VAL A 136 -28.20 1.61 18.47
CA VAL A 136 -28.16 2.48 17.28
C VAL A 136 -28.03 1.66 15.99
N VAL A 137 -27.18 0.64 15.96
CA VAL A 137 -27.07 -0.27 14.80
C VAL A 137 -28.40 -0.96 14.52
N ASP A 138 -29.13 -1.39 15.56
CA ASP A 138 -30.45 -2.01 15.40
C ASP A 138 -31.51 -1.02 14.88
N HIS A 139 -31.44 0.25 15.30
CA HIS A 139 -32.26 1.32 14.71
C HIS A 139 -31.95 1.56 13.25
N LEU A 140 -30.67 1.68 12.87
CA LEU A 140 -30.27 1.82 11.46
C LEU A 140 -30.79 0.66 10.61
N ARG A 141 -30.74 -0.57 11.13
CA ARG A 141 -31.26 -1.76 10.44
C ARG A 141 -32.78 -1.74 10.27
N SER A 142 -33.51 -1.31 11.30
CA SER A 142 -34.98 -1.30 11.30
C SER A 142 -35.56 -0.14 10.48
N LEU A 143 -34.96 1.04 10.56
CA LEU A 143 -35.42 2.26 9.88
C LEU A 143 -34.84 2.40 8.48
N GLY A 144 -33.78 1.66 8.13
CA GLY A 144 -33.02 1.85 6.88
C GLY A 144 -33.74 1.51 5.58
N SER A 145 -35.05 1.29 5.61
CA SER A 145 -35.89 1.19 4.40
C SER A 145 -36.99 2.26 4.38
N SER A 146 -37.08 3.11 5.41
CA SER A 146 -38.05 4.18 5.52
C SER A 146 -37.52 5.45 4.88
N THR A 147 -38.15 5.90 3.80
CA THR A 147 -37.74 7.08 3.03
C THR A 147 -38.48 8.35 3.44
N ASP A 148 -39.12 8.37 4.62
CA ASP A 148 -39.75 9.58 5.13
C ASP A 148 -38.70 10.55 5.69
N PRO A 149 -38.87 11.88 5.54
CA PRO A 149 -37.84 12.85 5.94
C PRO A 149 -37.44 12.80 7.41
N ALA A 150 -38.35 12.39 8.32
CA ALA A 150 -38.05 12.31 9.74
C ALA A 150 -37.12 11.13 10.03
N SER A 151 -37.43 9.95 9.48
CA SER A 151 -36.56 8.78 9.56
C SER A 151 -35.20 9.04 8.93
N GLU A 152 -35.12 9.68 7.76
CA GLU A 152 -33.83 9.98 7.13
C GLU A 152 -32.97 10.93 7.97
N LYS A 153 -33.59 11.93 8.60
CA LYS A 153 -32.90 12.82 9.54
C LYS A 153 -32.37 12.04 10.75
N LEU A 154 -33.15 11.11 11.28
CA LEU A 154 -32.75 10.26 12.39
C LEU A 154 -31.61 9.31 12.00
N LEU A 155 -31.70 8.67 10.84
CA LEU A 155 -30.63 7.82 10.27
C LEU A 155 -29.33 8.61 10.13
N THR A 156 -29.39 9.86 9.65
CA THR A 156 -28.21 10.73 9.51
C THR A 156 -27.55 10.98 10.86
N VAL A 157 -28.33 11.31 11.89
CA VAL A 157 -27.81 11.53 13.25
C VAL A 157 -27.20 10.26 13.83
N PHE A 158 -27.85 9.11 13.63
CA PHE A 158 -27.35 7.83 14.13
C PHE A 158 -26.08 7.37 13.43
N CYS A 159 -25.94 7.57 12.11
CA CYS A 159 -24.68 7.37 11.41
C CYS A 159 -23.58 8.27 11.99
N GLY A 160 -23.84 9.57 12.16
CA GLY A 160 -22.89 10.52 12.75
C GLY A 160 -22.48 10.15 14.18
N MET A 161 -23.43 9.67 14.99
CA MET A 161 -23.14 9.17 16.34
C MET A 161 -22.17 8.00 16.30
N LEU A 162 -22.42 6.98 15.47
CA LEU A 162 -21.53 5.83 15.34
C LEU A 162 -20.14 6.25 14.87
N MET A 163 -20.05 7.23 13.97
CA MET A 163 -18.76 7.74 13.49
C MET A 163 -17.96 8.42 14.59
N ASN A 164 -18.59 9.31 15.35
CA ASN A 164 -17.91 9.94 16.48
C ASN A 164 -17.55 8.93 17.58
N TYR A 165 -18.35 7.87 17.74
CA TYR A 165 -18.09 6.78 18.67
C TYR A 165 -16.84 5.97 18.28
N SER A 166 -16.64 5.66 16.99
CA SER A 166 -15.51 4.85 16.52
C SER A 166 -14.34 5.64 15.94
N ASN A 167 -14.41 6.98 15.86
CA ASN A 167 -13.40 7.80 15.19
C ASN A 167 -12.00 7.55 15.79
N GLU A 168 -11.00 7.29 14.94
CA GLU A 168 -9.59 7.04 15.35
C GLU A 168 -9.46 5.99 16.49
N ASN A 169 -10.33 4.98 16.51
CA ASN A 169 -10.28 3.92 17.51
C ASN A 169 -10.54 2.54 16.89
N ASP A 170 -9.47 1.85 16.52
CA ASP A 170 -9.48 0.53 15.88
C ASP A 170 -10.32 -0.51 16.64
N SER A 171 -10.31 -0.46 17.98
CA SER A 171 -11.06 -1.41 18.81
C SER A 171 -12.56 -1.19 18.68
N LEU A 172 -13.03 0.06 18.71
CA LEU A 172 -14.44 0.39 18.57
C LEU A 172 -14.91 0.24 17.12
N GLN A 173 -14.05 0.54 16.14
CA GLN A 173 -14.31 0.24 14.73
C GLN A 173 -14.50 -1.27 14.51
N ALA A 174 -13.57 -2.11 15.00
CA ALA A 174 -13.68 -3.56 14.94
C ALA A 174 -14.97 -4.07 15.62
N GLN A 175 -15.37 -3.44 16.71
CA GLN A 175 -16.63 -3.76 17.38
C GLN A 175 -17.86 -3.41 16.51
N LEU A 176 -17.92 -2.24 15.89
CA LEU A 176 -19.01 -1.90 14.97
C LEU A 176 -19.08 -2.87 13.77
N ILE A 177 -17.92 -3.29 13.27
CA ILE A 177 -17.85 -4.30 12.20
C ILE A 177 -18.49 -5.61 12.67
N ASN A 178 -18.17 -6.09 13.87
CA ASN A 178 -18.78 -7.28 14.46
C ASN A 178 -20.30 -7.15 14.70
N MET A 179 -20.80 -5.92 14.91
CA MET A 179 -22.24 -5.63 15.00
C MET A 179 -22.97 -5.64 13.64
N GLY A 180 -22.24 -5.81 12.54
CA GLY A 180 -22.79 -5.81 11.18
C GLY A 180 -23.12 -4.41 10.66
N VAL A 181 -22.35 -3.39 11.05
CA VAL A 181 -22.57 -2.01 10.59
C VAL A 181 -22.35 -1.87 9.07
N ILE A 182 -21.35 -2.55 8.51
CA ILE A 182 -20.97 -2.45 7.08
C ILE A 182 -22.13 -2.78 6.14
N PRO A 183 -22.74 -3.98 6.18
CA PRO A 183 -23.86 -4.30 5.29
C PRO A 183 -25.06 -3.38 5.52
N THR A 184 -25.23 -2.85 6.74
CA THR A 184 -26.29 -1.89 7.07
C THR A 184 -26.05 -0.56 6.36
N LEU A 185 -24.85 0.02 6.47
CA LEU A 185 -24.47 1.28 5.82
C LEU A 185 -24.50 1.16 4.28
N VAL A 186 -24.06 0.05 3.71
CA VAL A 186 -24.13 -0.19 2.25
C VAL A 186 -25.59 -0.21 1.77
N LYS A 187 -26.48 -0.86 2.53
CA LYS A 187 -27.92 -0.84 2.25
C LYS A 187 -28.50 0.58 2.33
N LEU A 188 -28.10 1.37 3.34
CA LEU A 188 -28.53 2.77 3.48
C LEU A 188 -28.11 3.61 2.28
N LEU A 189 -26.86 3.48 1.83
CA LEU A 189 -26.37 4.19 0.64
C LEU A 189 -27.23 3.89 -0.58
N GLY A 190 -27.55 2.62 -0.83
CA GLY A 190 -28.33 2.23 -2.00
C GLY A 190 -29.77 2.74 -2.00
N ILE A 191 -30.44 2.73 -0.84
CA ILE A 191 -31.83 3.18 -0.68
C ILE A 191 -31.93 4.70 -0.64
N HIS A 192 -31.04 5.36 0.08
CA HIS A 192 -31.10 6.80 0.39
C HIS A 192 -30.13 7.65 -0.42
N CYS A 193 -29.66 7.17 -1.56
CA CYS A 193 -28.69 7.87 -2.43
C CYS A 193 -29.12 9.27 -2.94
N GLN A 194 -30.37 9.70 -2.67
CA GLN A 194 -30.85 11.05 -2.99
C GLN A 194 -30.76 12.01 -1.80
N ASN A 195 -30.55 11.51 -0.58
CA ASN A 195 -30.37 12.31 0.62
C ASN A 195 -28.87 12.62 0.77
N SER A 196 -28.48 13.87 0.48
CA SER A 196 -27.07 14.31 0.50
C SER A 196 -26.43 14.08 1.86
N ALA A 197 -27.10 14.52 2.94
CA ALA A 197 -26.55 14.44 4.28
C ALA A 197 -26.30 12.99 4.73
N LEU A 198 -27.27 12.09 4.50
CA LEU A 198 -27.10 10.68 4.84
C LEU A 198 -26.05 9.99 3.95
N THR A 199 -25.99 10.35 2.67
CA THR A 199 -24.99 9.83 1.72
C THR A 199 -23.57 10.23 2.15
N GLU A 200 -23.35 11.51 2.47
CA GLU A 200 -22.07 12.02 2.97
C GLU A 200 -21.66 11.31 4.27
N MET A 201 -22.59 11.14 5.22
CA MET A 201 -22.31 10.39 6.45
C MET A 201 -21.95 8.92 6.19
N CYS A 202 -22.58 8.27 5.20
CA CYS A 202 -22.20 6.91 4.83
C CYS A 202 -20.81 6.84 4.18
N LEU A 203 -20.44 7.81 3.33
CA LEU A 203 -19.12 7.86 2.70
C LEU A 203 -18.02 8.09 3.73
N VAL A 204 -18.20 9.05 4.65
CA VAL A 204 -17.28 9.25 5.79
C VAL A 204 -17.13 7.96 6.60
N ALA A 205 -18.25 7.27 6.84
CA ALA A 205 -18.21 5.99 7.55
C ALA A 205 -17.44 4.90 6.82
N PHE A 206 -17.60 4.82 5.50
CA PHE A 206 -16.82 3.87 4.70
C PHE A 206 -15.34 4.21 4.71
N GLY A 207 -14.95 5.48 4.58
CA GLY A 207 -13.56 5.92 4.65
C GLY A 207 -12.91 5.47 5.96
N ASN A 208 -13.51 5.82 7.10
CA ASN A 208 -13.01 5.45 8.43
C ASN A 208 -12.90 3.94 8.63
N LEU A 209 -13.90 3.18 8.15
CA LEU A 209 -13.89 1.72 8.32
C LEU A 209 -12.91 1.05 7.36
N ALA A 210 -12.74 1.55 6.14
CA ALA A 210 -11.90 0.95 5.09
C ALA A 210 -10.40 0.95 5.42
N GLU A 211 -9.94 1.67 6.45
CA GLU A 211 -8.55 1.62 6.90
C GLU A 211 -8.17 0.25 7.48
N LEU A 212 -9.13 -0.49 8.05
CA LEU A 212 -8.90 -1.80 8.65
C LEU A 212 -8.96 -2.92 7.61
N GLU A 213 -7.95 -3.79 7.56
CA GLU A 213 -7.92 -4.89 6.58
C GLU A 213 -9.11 -5.86 6.72
N SER A 214 -9.54 -6.15 7.96
CA SER A 214 -10.70 -7.00 8.23
C SER A 214 -12.02 -6.40 7.76
N SER A 215 -12.11 -5.08 7.64
CA SER A 215 -13.31 -4.41 7.14
C SER A 215 -13.43 -4.58 5.63
N LYS A 216 -12.32 -4.52 4.89
CA LYS A 216 -12.29 -4.68 3.43
C LYS A 216 -12.84 -6.05 3.01
N GLU A 217 -12.52 -7.10 3.76
CA GLU A 217 -13.12 -8.42 3.57
C GLU A 217 -14.65 -8.39 3.74
N GLN A 218 -15.17 -7.71 4.77
CA GLN A 218 -16.61 -7.57 4.99
C GLN A 218 -17.28 -6.75 3.88
N PHE A 219 -16.65 -5.66 3.43
CA PHE A 219 -17.12 -4.87 2.30
C PHE A 219 -17.22 -5.69 1.02
N ALA A 220 -16.27 -6.60 0.76
CA ALA A 220 -16.29 -7.49 -0.39
C ALA A 220 -17.49 -8.46 -0.41
N TYR A 221 -18.13 -8.73 0.75
CA TYR A 221 -19.37 -9.52 0.84
C TYR A 221 -20.65 -8.68 0.66
N THR A 222 -20.53 -7.41 0.28
CA THR A 222 -21.66 -6.49 0.05
C THR A 222 -21.70 -5.97 -1.39
N ASN A 223 -22.74 -5.21 -1.73
CA ASN A 223 -22.86 -4.53 -3.02
C ASN A 223 -22.20 -3.13 -3.03
N VAL A 224 -21.21 -2.88 -2.16
CA VAL A 224 -20.60 -1.55 -2.02
C VAL A 224 -20.02 -1.04 -3.35
N ALA A 225 -19.39 -1.92 -4.14
CA ALA A 225 -18.83 -1.55 -5.43
C ALA A 225 -19.91 -1.03 -6.41
N GLU A 226 -21.04 -1.74 -6.52
CA GLU A 226 -22.15 -1.34 -7.39
C GLU A 226 -22.78 -0.02 -6.93
N GLU A 227 -23.03 0.14 -5.63
CA GLU A 227 -23.66 1.35 -5.10
C GLU A 227 -22.73 2.57 -5.18
N LEU A 228 -21.43 2.42 -4.94
CA LEU A 228 -20.46 3.51 -5.12
C LEU A 228 -20.34 3.92 -6.59
N VAL A 229 -20.28 2.98 -7.55
CA VAL A 229 -20.22 3.32 -8.98
C VAL A 229 -21.51 3.99 -9.46
N LYS A 230 -22.66 3.51 -9.00
CA LYS A 230 -23.96 4.14 -9.29
C LYS A 230 -24.07 5.54 -8.71
N LEU A 231 -23.56 5.75 -7.49
CA LEU A 231 -23.49 7.08 -6.89
C LEU A 231 -22.55 7.98 -7.69
N PHE A 232 -21.35 7.49 -8.03
CA PHE A 232 -20.35 8.20 -8.81
C PHE A 232 -20.92 8.70 -10.14
N LYS A 233 -21.63 7.86 -10.89
CA LYS A 233 -22.29 8.20 -12.16
C LYS A 233 -23.35 9.31 -12.03
N LYS A 234 -23.92 9.52 -10.84
CA LYS A 234 -24.90 10.59 -10.59
C LYS A 234 -24.26 11.92 -10.23
N GLN A 235 -23.01 11.93 -9.75
CA GLN A 235 -22.36 13.15 -9.27
C GLN A 235 -21.73 13.93 -10.42
N ILE A 236 -22.02 15.23 -10.45
CA ILE A 236 -21.43 16.19 -11.38
C ILE A 236 -20.48 17.17 -10.68
N GLU A 237 -20.62 17.34 -9.36
CA GLU A 237 -19.82 18.23 -8.54
C GLU A 237 -18.49 17.56 -8.17
N HIS A 238 -17.38 18.30 -8.33
CA HIS A 238 -16.03 17.84 -8.03
C HIS A 238 -15.93 17.31 -6.60
N ASP A 239 -16.31 18.11 -5.60
CA ASP A 239 -16.21 17.77 -4.16
C ASP A 239 -16.94 16.46 -3.82
N LYS A 240 -18.08 16.20 -4.46
CA LYS A 240 -18.84 14.95 -4.25
C LYS A 240 -18.18 13.75 -4.92
N LYS A 241 -17.54 13.91 -6.07
CA LYS A 241 -16.74 12.84 -6.68
C LYS A 241 -15.50 12.55 -5.85
N GLU A 242 -14.83 13.59 -5.35
CA GLU A 242 -13.64 13.48 -4.50
C GLU A 242 -13.93 12.65 -3.26
N MET A 243 -15.03 12.92 -2.55
CA MET A 243 -15.47 12.11 -1.41
C MET A 243 -15.69 10.62 -1.76
N ILE A 244 -16.17 10.33 -2.98
CA ILE A 244 -16.34 8.94 -3.43
C ILE A 244 -14.97 8.32 -3.77
N PHE A 245 -14.05 9.08 -4.36
CA PHE A 245 -12.69 8.62 -4.63
C PHE A 245 -11.93 8.27 -3.34
N GLU A 246 -12.08 9.07 -2.29
CA GLU A 246 -11.49 8.82 -0.96
C GLU A 246 -11.97 7.49 -0.34
N VAL A 247 -13.16 7.02 -0.72
CA VAL A 247 -13.67 5.69 -0.31
C VAL A 247 -13.23 4.59 -1.29
N LEU A 248 -13.26 4.87 -2.59
CA LEU A 248 -12.88 3.90 -3.63
C LEU A 248 -11.41 3.47 -3.50
N ALA A 249 -10.50 4.39 -3.22
CA ALA A 249 -9.06 4.11 -3.14
C ALA A 249 -8.69 3.07 -2.07
N PRO A 250 -9.04 3.23 -0.78
CA PRO A 250 -8.73 2.24 0.25
C PRO A 250 -9.49 0.93 0.04
N LEU A 251 -10.76 0.97 -0.40
CA LEU A 251 -11.50 -0.26 -0.70
C LEU A 251 -10.90 -1.05 -1.87
N ALA A 252 -10.37 -0.35 -2.89
CA ALA A 252 -9.70 -0.96 -4.03
C ALA A 252 -8.34 -1.58 -3.67
N GLU A 253 -7.85 -1.49 -2.44
CA GLU A 253 -6.70 -2.28 -1.99
C GLU A 253 -7.04 -3.78 -1.91
N ASN A 254 -8.30 -4.15 -1.71
CA ASN A 254 -8.76 -5.54 -1.71
C ASN A 254 -9.05 -6.05 -3.13
N ASP A 255 -8.47 -7.20 -3.49
CA ASP A 255 -8.56 -7.74 -4.87
C ASP A 255 -9.97 -8.16 -5.29
N ALA A 256 -10.80 -8.65 -4.37
CA ALA A 256 -12.19 -8.99 -4.68
C ALA A 256 -12.99 -7.72 -5.00
N ILE A 257 -12.77 -6.64 -4.24
CA ILE A 257 -13.40 -5.35 -4.52
C ILE A 257 -12.91 -4.76 -5.84
N LYS A 258 -11.62 -4.87 -6.18
CA LYS A 258 -11.11 -4.43 -7.51
C LYS A 258 -11.91 -5.07 -8.64
N LEU A 259 -12.13 -6.38 -8.58
CA LEU A 259 -12.93 -7.10 -9.58
C LEU A 259 -14.39 -6.62 -9.58
N GLN A 260 -15.01 -6.47 -8.42
CA GLN A 260 -16.39 -5.97 -8.31
C GLN A 260 -16.56 -4.55 -8.87
N LEU A 261 -15.58 -3.66 -8.67
CA LEU A 261 -15.59 -2.31 -9.22
C LEU A 261 -15.45 -2.31 -10.75
N VAL A 262 -14.62 -3.21 -11.30
CA VAL A 262 -14.55 -3.45 -12.74
C VAL A 262 -15.89 -3.95 -13.26
N ASP A 263 -16.53 -4.89 -12.57
CA ASP A 263 -17.82 -5.49 -12.97
C ASP A 263 -18.98 -4.48 -12.91
N ALA A 264 -18.94 -3.55 -11.95
CA ALA A 264 -19.89 -2.45 -11.83
C ALA A 264 -19.70 -1.36 -12.91
N GLY A 265 -18.62 -1.43 -13.68
CA GLY A 265 -18.29 -0.49 -14.75
C GLY A 265 -17.73 0.84 -14.23
N LEU A 266 -16.85 0.78 -13.21
CA LEU A 266 -16.09 1.94 -12.75
C LEU A 266 -15.11 2.41 -13.85
N VAL A 267 -14.47 1.47 -14.54
CA VAL A 267 -13.38 1.78 -15.48
C VAL A 267 -13.85 2.64 -16.66
N GLU A 268 -15.09 2.46 -17.13
CA GLU A 268 -15.69 3.32 -18.16
C GLU A 268 -15.79 4.76 -17.68
N CYS A 269 -16.24 4.98 -16.43
CA CYS A 269 -16.30 6.32 -15.83
C CYS A 269 -14.91 6.95 -15.72
N LEU A 270 -13.89 6.18 -15.31
CA LEU A 270 -12.53 6.68 -15.16
C LEU A 270 -11.90 7.05 -16.52
N LEU A 271 -12.16 6.25 -17.55
CA LEU A 271 -11.73 6.54 -18.92
C LEU A 271 -12.42 7.78 -19.49
N GLU A 272 -13.71 7.99 -19.21
CA GLU A 272 -14.45 9.19 -19.60
C GLU A 272 -13.89 10.44 -18.93
N ILE A 273 -13.60 10.38 -17.62
CA ILE A 273 -12.95 11.49 -16.89
C ILE A 273 -11.62 11.83 -17.54
N VAL A 274 -10.72 10.85 -17.72
CA VAL A 274 -9.41 11.09 -18.35
C VAL A 274 -9.57 11.71 -19.74
N GLN A 275 -10.52 11.25 -20.54
CA GLN A 275 -10.76 11.81 -21.87
C GLN A 275 -11.27 13.27 -21.82
N GLN A 276 -12.08 13.62 -20.82
CA GLN A 276 -12.61 14.98 -20.67
C GLN A 276 -11.57 15.96 -20.12
N THR A 277 -10.62 15.48 -19.33
CA THR A 277 -9.68 16.32 -18.58
C THR A 277 -8.27 16.41 -19.18
N VAL A 278 -7.90 15.56 -20.14
CA VAL A 278 -6.52 15.42 -20.65
C VAL A 278 -5.86 16.71 -21.16
N ASP A 279 -6.63 17.56 -21.83
CA ASP A 279 -6.15 18.82 -22.42
C ASP A 279 -6.54 20.05 -21.58
N SER A 280 -7.11 19.84 -20.39
CA SER A 280 -7.52 20.93 -19.51
C SER A 280 -6.35 21.46 -18.68
N GLU A 281 -6.31 22.79 -18.50
CA GLU A 281 -5.34 23.47 -17.64
C GLU A 281 -5.93 23.83 -16.26
N ARG A 282 -7.20 23.46 -15.98
CA ARG A 282 -7.82 23.71 -14.68
C ARG A 282 -7.22 22.78 -13.64
N GLU A 283 -6.86 23.31 -12.47
CA GLU A 283 -6.27 22.52 -11.37
C GLU A 283 -7.18 21.35 -10.95
N GLU A 284 -8.48 21.57 -10.86
CA GLU A 284 -9.50 20.55 -10.58
C GLU A 284 -9.49 19.41 -11.62
N ASP A 285 -9.42 19.74 -12.92
CA ASP A 285 -9.40 18.72 -13.98
C ASP A 285 -8.09 17.92 -13.97
N ILE A 286 -6.97 18.58 -13.66
CA ILE A 286 -5.66 17.92 -13.53
C ILE A 286 -5.67 16.97 -12.32
N ALA A 287 -6.30 17.37 -11.20
CA ALA A 287 -6.47 16.53 -10.03
C ALA A 287 -7.40 15.34 -10.32
N GLU A 288 -8.57 15.56 -10.94
CA GLU A 288 -9.49 14.48 -11.35
C GLU A 288 -8.81 13.50 -12.33
N LEU A 289 -8.06 14.00 -13.32
CA LEU A 289 -7.29 13.16 -14.25
C LEU A 289 -6.31 12.26 -13.51
N LYS A 290 -5.56 12.85 -12.56
CA LYS A 290 -4.58 12.13 -11.78
C LYS A 290 -5.24 11.03 -10.94
N THR A 291 -6.25 11.39 -10.16
CA THR A 291 -6.98 10.43 -9.31
C THR A 291 -7.60 9.31 -10.13
N ALA A 292 -8.24 9.62 -11.26
CA ALA A 292 -8.85 8.60 -12.13
C ALA A 292 -7.80 7.67 -12.76
N SER A 293 -6.69 8.22 -13.24
CA SER A 293 -5.62 7.42 -13.85
C SER A 293 -4.85 6.56 -12.85
N ASP A 294 -4.57 7.09 -11.65
CA ASP A 294 -3.93 6.34 -10.57
C ASP A 294 -4.83 5.22 -10.04
N LEU A 295 -6.14 5.48 -9.88
CA LEU A 295 -7.10 4.43 -9.49
C LEU A 295 -7.22 3.33 -10.54
N MET A 296 -7.15 3.65 -11.84
CA MET A 296 -7.06 2.63 -12.88
C MET A 296 -5.80 1.77 -12.75
N VAL A 297 -4.65 2.36 -12.41
CA VAL A 297 -3.41 1.60 -12.16
C VAL A 297 -3.56 0.68 -10.93
N LEU A 298 -4.22 1.15 -9.87
CA LEU A 298 -4.50 0.37 -8.66
C LEU A 298 -5.40 -0.84 -8.97
N LEU A 299 -6.45 -0.67 -9.78
CA LEU A 299 -7.32 -1.77 -10.22
C LEU A 299 -6.56 -2.86 -10.99
N LEU A 300 -5.45 -2.51 -11.65
CA LEU A 300 -4.59 -3.46 -12.38
C LEU A 300 -3.62 -4.23 -11.48
N LEU A 301 -3.56 -3.96 -10.16
CA LEU A 301 -2.76 -4.73 -9.22
C LEU A 301 -3.43 -6.05 -8.79
N GLY A 302 -4.76 -6.16 -8.86
CA GLY A 302 -5.47 -7.43 -8.65
C GLY A 302 -5.35 -8.32 -9.89
N ASP A 303 -5.03 -9.61 -9.71
CA ASP A 303 -4.78 -10.51 -10.85
C ASP A 303 -6.04 -10.75 -11.69
N GLU A 304 -7.18 -10.99 -11.04
CA GLU A 304 -8.46 -11.22 -11.72
C GLU A 304 -8.99 -9.97 -12.43
N SER A 305 -8.97 -8.81 -11.74
CA SER A 305 -9.36 -7.53 -12.32
C SER A 305 -8.46 -7.14 -13.49
N MET A 306 -7.14 -7.29 -13.35
CA MET A 306 -6.19 -7.04 -14.42
C MET A 306 -6.44 -7.94 -15.62
N GLN A 307 -6.62 -9.25 -15.41
CA GLN A 307 -6.82 -10.17 -16.53
C GLN A 307 -8.13 -9.89 -17.27
N LYS A 308 -9.18 -9.50 -16.55
CA LYS A 308 -10.45 -9.06 -17.14
C LYS A 308 -10.28 -7.79 -17.98
N LEU A 309 -9.54 -6.81 -17.48
CA LEU A 309 -9.27 -5.56 -18.19
C LEU A 309 -8.30 -5.71 -19.37
N PHE A 310 -7.45 -6.75 -19.34
CA PHE A 310 -6.58 -7.08 -20.46
C PHE A 310 -7.37 -7.69 -21.62
N GLU A 311 -8.31 -8.59 -21.30
CA GLU A 311 -9.21 -9.27 -22.26
C GLU A 311 -8.44 -9.85 -23.47
N GLY A 312 -7.34 -10.57 -23.21
CA GLY A 312 -6.49 -11.11 -24.27
C GLY A 312 -5.89 -10.05 -25.19
N GLY A 313 -5.62 -8.85 -24.66
CA GLY A 313 -5.08 -7.71 -25.38
C GLY A 313 -6.11 -6.90 -26.18
N LYS A 314 -7.41 -7.16 -25.99
CA LYS A 314 -8.51 -6.46 -26.67
C LYS A 314 -9.32 -5.55 -25.75
N GLY A 315 -9.06 -5.59 -24.44
CA GLY A 315 -9.83 -4.86 -23.45
C GLY A 315 -9.74 -3.35 -23.68
N ASN A 316 -10.85 -2.64 -23.44
CA ASN A 316 -10.95 -1.20 -23.67
C ASN A 316 -9.89 -0.41 -22.89
N VAL A 317 -9.63 -0.78 -21.62
CA VAL A 317 -8.58 -0.17 -20.80
C VAL A 317 -7.20 -0.38 -21.43
N PHE A 318 -6.87 -1.62 -21.82
CA PHE A 318 -5.59 -1.90 -22.47
C PHE A 318 -5.41 -1.09 -23.76
N GLN A 319 -6.42 -1.06 -24.63
CA GLN A 319 -6.39 -0.29 -25.88
C GLN A 319 -6.22 1.22 -25.63
N ARG A 320 -6.88 1.77 -24.60
CA ARG A 320 -6.70 3.19 -24.24
C ARG A 320 -5.32 3.47 -23.67
N VAL A 321 -4.80 2.61 -22.81
CA VAL A 321 -3.45 2.72 -22.24
C VAL A 321 -2.38 2.76 -23.34
N LEU A 322 -2.54 2.03 -24.44
CA LEU A 322 -1.63 2.11 -25.59
C LEU A 322 -1.54 3.50 -26.22
N SER A 323 -2.57 4.33 -26.08
CA SER A 323 -2.60 5.73 -26.54
C SER A 323 -2.02 6.71 -25.51
N TRP A 324 -1.98 6.35 -24.23
CA TRP A 324 -1.44 7.18 -23.16
C TRP A 324 0.08 7.21 -23.15
N VAL A 325 0.73 6.06 -23.41
CA VAL A 325 2.19 5.93 -23.47
C VAL A 325 2.84 6.96 -24.42
N PRO A 326 2.37 7.16 -25.67
CA PRO A 326 2.93 8.17 -26.57
C PRO A 326 2.37 9.59 -26.36
N SER A 327 1.44 9.81 -25.43
CA SER A 327 0.83 11.14 -25.22
C SER A 327 1.85 12.18 -24.74
N ASN A 328 1.48 13.46 -24.70
CA ASN A 328 2.30 14.54 -24.16
C ASN A 328 2.00 14.84 -22.68
N ASN A 329 0.98 14.21 -22.10
CA ASN A 329 0.60 14.41 -20.70
C ASN A 329 1.43 13.47 -19.80
N HIS A 330 2.26 14.04 -18.93
CA HIS A 330 3.17 13.27 -18.07
C HIS A 330 2.44 12.29 -17.14
N GLN A 331 1.26 12.66 -16.62
CA GLN A 331 0.47 11.77 -15.77
C GLN A 331 -0.05 10.57 -16.56
N LEU A 332 -0.50 10.77 -17.81
CA LEU A 332 -0.92 9.66 -18.67
C LEU A 332 0.24 8.80 -19.15
N GLN A 333 1.41 9.37 -19.42
CA GLN A 333 2.61 8.58 -19.69
C GLN A 333 2.98 7.69 -18.50
N LEU A 334 2.95 8.24 -17.28
CA LEU A 334 3.20 7.51 -16.04
C LEU A 334 2.18 6.38 -15.85
N ALA A 335 0.89 6.72 -15.83
CA ALA A 335 -0.20 5.77 -15.64
C ALA A 335 -0.21 4.70 -16.74
N GLY A 336 0.04 5.09 -17.99
CA GLY A 336 0.13 4.18 -19.13
C GLY A 336 1.28 3.19 -18.99
N ALA A 337 2.48 3.65 -18.65
CA ALA A 337 3.63 2.78 -18.44
C ALA A 337 3.45 1.84 -17.23
N LEU A 338 2.88 2.34 -16.12
CA LEU A 338 2.55 1.51 -14.96
C LEU A 338 1.47 0.47 -15.28
N ALA A 339 0.44 0.84 -16.03
CA ALA A 339 -0.59 -0.07 -16.49
C ALA A 339 0.00 -1.21 -17.34
N ILE A 340 0.89 -0.90 -18.28
CA ILE A 340 1.61 -1.93 -19.05
C ILE A 340 2.45 -2.83 -18.14
N ALA A 341 3.16 -2.27 -17.16
CA ALA A 341 3.92 -3.07 -16.20
C ALA A 341 3.02 -4.03 -15.38
N ASN A 342 1.81 -3.58 -15.02
CA ASN A 342 0.83 -4.36 -14.27
C ASN A 342 0.11 -5.40 -15.14
N PHE A 343 -0.09 -5.13 -16.44
CA PHE A 343 -0.52 -6.16 -17.40
C PHE A 343 0.57 -7.21 -17.64
N ALA A 344 1.84 -6.83 -17.57
CA ALA A 344 3.02 -7.69 -17.81
C ALA A 344 3.37 -8.58 -16.60
N ARG A 345 2.38 -9.17 -15.93
CA ARG A 345 2.60 -9.99 -14.72
C ARG A 345 2.46 -11.50 -14.95
N ASN A 346 2.18 -11.93 -16.17
CA ASN A 346 2.24 -13.32 -16.58
C ASN A 346 2.79 -13.47 -18.01
N ASP A 347 3.35 -14.65 -18.32
CA ASP A 347 4.00 -14.90 -19.60
C ASP A 347 3.08 -14.66 -20.80
N GLY A 348 1.80 -15.08 -20.72
CA GLY A 348 0.84 -14.93 -21.82
C GLY A 348 0.62 -13.46 -22.22
N ASN A 349 0.37 -12.60 -21.23
CA ASN A 349 0.18 -11.17 -21.46
C ASN A 349 1.47 -10.52 -21.95
N CYS A 350 2.63 -10.85 -21.35
CA CYS A 350 3.93 -10.34 -21.77
C CYS A 350 4.23 -10.68 -23.23
N ILE A 351 4.04 -11.93 -23.64
CA ILE A 351 4.29 -12.40 -25.00
C ILE A 351 3.38 -11.67 -25.98
N HIS A 352 2.08 -11.62 -25.67
CA HIS A 352 1.11 -10.91 -26.52
C HIS A 352 1.49 -9.44 -26.72
N MET A 353 1.86 -8.73 -25.65
CA MET A 353 2.20 -7.32 -25.76
C MET A 353 3.50 -7.06 -26.54
N VAL A 354 4.53 -7.91 -26.37
CA VAL A 354 5.77 -7.82 -27.17
C VAL A 354 5.48 -8.05 -28.65
N ASP A 355 4.67 -9.05 -28.98
CA ASP A 355 4.27 -9.35 -30.37
C ASP A 355 3.45 -8.24 -31.03
N ASN A 356 2.76 -7.42 -30.22
CA ASN A 356 1.97 -6.28 -30.68
C ASN A 356 2.71 -4.93 -30.55
N GLY A 357 4.04 -4.95 -30.41
CA GLY A 357 4.87 -3.75 -30.56
C GLY A 357 4.86 -2.79 -29.37
N ILE A 358 4.47 -3.23 -28.16
CA ILE A 358 4.52 -2.34 -26.98
C ILE A 358 5.95 -1.86 -26.67
N VAL A 359 6.95 -2.70 -26.98
CA VAL A 359 8.36 -2.44 -26.70
C VAL A 359 8.82 -1.16 -27.41
N GLN A 360 8.43 -0.97 -28.67
CA GLN A 360 8.78 0.24 -29.42
C GLN A 360 8.18 1.49 -28.77
N LYS A 361 6.90 1.44 -28.37
CA LYS A 361 6.24 2.58 -27.71
C LYS A 361 6.92 2.95 -26.39
N LEU A 362 7.36 1.97 -25.61
CA LEU A 362 8.09 2.21 -24.36
C LEU A 362 9.49 2.78 -24.61
N MET A 363 10.19 2.32 -25.65
CA MET A 363 11.48 2.90 -26.03
C MET A 363 11.33 4.34 -26.53
N ASP A 364 10.32 4.62 -27.36
CA ASP A 364 10.03 5.99 -27.82
C ASP A 364 9.68 6.91 -26.64
N LEU A 365 8.94 6.40 -25.64
CA LEU A 365 8.66 7.12 -24.41
C LEU A 365 9.96 7.41 -23.63
N LEU A 366 10.81 6.40 -23.43
CA LEU A 366 12.10 6.59 -22.75
C LEU A 366 12.98 7.60 -23.47
N ASP A 367 13.06 7.55 -24.79
CA ASP A 367 13.87 8.46 -25.60
C ASP A 367 13.47 9.94 -25.41
N ARG A 368 12.19 10.23 -25.17
CA ARG A 368 11.70 11.58 -24.83
C ARG A 368 12.11 12.06 -23.43
N HIS A 369 12.56 11.16 -22.56
CA HIS A 369 12.91 11.47 -21.16
C HIS A 369 14.38 11.21 -20.82
N VAL A 370 15.28 11.06 -21.80
CA VAL A 370 16.72 10.86 -21.55
C VAL A 370 17.41 12.12 -21.01
N GLU A 371 17.04 13.29 -21.52
CA GLU A 371 17.59 14.59 -21.11
C GLU A 371 16.55 15.32 -20.25
N ASP A 372 16.91 15.67 -19.00
CA ASP A 372 16.05 16.38 -18.03
C ASP A 372 14.60 15.86 -17.94
N GLY A 373 14.43 14.54 -18.11
CA GLY A 373 13.13 13.88 -18.18
C GLY A 373 12.49 13.58 -16.82
N ASN A 374 11.22 13.19 -16.86
CA ASN A 374 10.47 12.84 -15.66
C ASN A 374 10.90 11.47 -15.11
N VAL A 375 11.51 11.47 -13.93
CA VAL A 375 12.04 10.27 -13.25
C VAL A 375 10.97 9.23 -12.99
N THR A 376 9.74 9.63 -12.66
CA THR A 376 8.66 8.67 -12.37
C THR A 376 8.24 7.93 -13.65
N VAL A 377 8.20 8.62 -14.78
CA VAL A 377 7.93 8.03 -16.10
C VAL A 377 9.05 7.10 -16.52
N GLN A 378 10.31 7.49 -16.35
CA GLN A 378 11.47 6.63 -16.60
C GLN A 378 11.38 5.33 -15.80
N HIS A 379 11.10 5.43 -14.50
CA HIS A 379 10.93 4.28 -13.61
C HIS A 379 9.80 3.36 -14.06
N ALA A 380 8.64 3.92 -14.42
CA ALA A 380 7.49 3.14 -14.87
C ALA A 380 7.76 2.41 -16.20
N ALA A 381 8.35 3.09 -17.18
CA ALA A 381 8.67 2.50 -18.48
C ALA A 381 9.75 1.40 -18.36
N LEU A 382 10.79 1.61 -17.56
CA LEU A 382 11.80 0.58 -17.26
C LEU A 382 11.19 -0.59 -16.47
N SER A 383 10.23 -0.34 -15.59
CA SER A 383 9.50 -1.40 -14.88
C SER A 383 8.71 -2.29 -15.83
N ALA A 384 8.03 -1.68 -16.82
CA ALA A 384 7.34 -2.42 -17.88
C ALA A 384 8.31 -3.26 -18.71
N LEU A 385 9.41 -2.68 -19.19
CA LEU A 385 10.42 -3.41 -19.97
C LEU A 385 11.04 -4.58 -19.19
N ARG A 386 11.35 -4.39 -17.90
CA ARG A 386 11.85 -5.46 -17.05
C ARG A 386 10.88 -6.64 -17.01
N ASN A 387 9.60 -6.36 -16.81
CA ASN A 387 8.57 -7.40 -16.72
C ASN A 387 8.36 -8.12 -18.06
N LEU A 388 8.33 -7.37 -19.17
CA LEU A 388 8.22 -7.92 -20.53
C LEU A 388 9.41 -8.81 -20.91
N ALA A 389 10.59 -8.60 -20.31
CA ALA A 389 11.80 -9.40 -20.53
C ALA A 389 11.85 -10.72 -19.71
N ILE A 390 10.89 -10.96 -18.80
CA ILE A 390 10.86 -12.18 -17.97
C ILE A 390 10.68 -13.46 -18.81
N PRO A 391 9.72 -13.56 -19.76
CA PRO A 391 9.56 -14.77 -20.57
C PRO A 391 10.77 -15.00 -21.47
N VAL A 392 11.22 -16.25 -21.60
CA VAL A 392 12.39 -16.60 -22.45
C VAL A 392 12.20 -16.17 -23.91
N VAL A 393 11.01 -16.35 -24.46
CA VAL A 393 10.68 -16.06 -25.86
C VAL A 393 10.69 -14.56 -26.20
N ASN A 394 10.61 -13.69 -25.20
CA ASN A 394 10.61 -12.24 -25.39
C ASN A 394 12.03 -11.66 -25.45
N LYS A 395 13.01 -12.32 -24.82
CA LYS A 395 14.39 -11.80 -24.70
C LYS A 395 14.99 -11.51 -26.07
N ASP A 396 14.96 -12.47 -26.98
CA ASP A 396 15.51 -12.32 -28.35
C ASP A 396 14.81 -11.21 -29.14
N LYS A 397 13.48 -11.13 -29.01
CA LYS A 397 12.66 -10.11 -29.69
C LYS A 397 13.01 -8.71 -29.18
N MET A 398 13.14 -8.56 -27.86
CA MET A 398 13.48 -7.29 -27.23
C MET A 398 14.94 -6.87 -27.49
N LEU A 399 15.88 -7.82 -27.48
CA LEU A 399 17.26 -7.58 -27.87
C LEU A 399 17.34 -7.13 -29.33
N SER A 400 16.64 -7.82 -30.24
CA SER A 400 16.59 -7.47 -31.67
C SER A 400 15.95 -6.10 -31.92
N ALA A 401 15.05 -5.66 -31.04
CA ALA A 401 14.44 -4.34 -31.10
C ALA A 401 15.34 -3.20 -30.59
N GLY A 402 16.49 -3.51 -29.96
CA GLY A 402 17.42 -2.51 -29.43
C GLY A 402 17.11 -2.02 -28.01
N VAL A 403 16.42 -2.83 -27.19
CA VAL A 403 16.06 -2.44 -25.82
C VAL A 403 17.30 -2.21 -24.96
N ALA A 404 18.37 -2.99 -25.15
CA ALA A 404 19.60 -2.85 -24.37
C ALA A 404 20.22 -1.46 -24.57
N GLU A 405 20.30 -0.99 -25.82
CA GLU A 405 20.82 0.33 -26.20
C GLU A 405 19.96 1.46 -25.63
N ALA A 406 18.62 1.32 -25.72
CA ALA A 406 17.69 2.31 -25.18
C ALA A 406 17.84 2.44 -23.65
N VAL A 407 17.92 1.30 -22.94
CA VAL A 407 18.08 1.27 -21.49
C VAL A 407 19.42 1.86 -21.05
N LEU A 408 20.52 1.57 -21.77
CA LEU A 408 21.86 2.07 -21.43
C LEU A 408 21.98 3.61 -21.47
N LYS A 409 21.09 4.33 -22.15
CA LYS A 409 21.04 5.81 -22.14
C LYS A 409 20.85 6.37 -20.72
N PHE A 410 20.28 5.59 -19.81
CA PHE A 410 20.01 5.98 -18.41
C PHE A 410 21.12 5.61 -17.42
N LEU A 411 22.29 5.12 -17.88
CA LEU A 411 23.43 4.86 -16.98
C LEU A 411 23.88 6.11 -16.19
N LYS A 412 23.67 7.30 -16.76
CA LYS A 412 23.95 8.60 -16.13
C LYS A 412 22.93 9.01 -15.06
N SER A 413 21.84 8.26 -14.88
CA SER A 413 20.83 8.60 -13.88
C SER A 413 21.39 8.41 -12.48
N GLU A 414 21.15 9.39 -11.61
CA GLU A 414 21.48 9.33 -10.18
C GLU A 414 20.28 8.91 -9.31
N MET A 415 19.15 8.54 -9.94
CA MET A 415 17.92 8.18 -9.23
C MET A 415 17.87 6.67 -8.97
N PRO A 416 17.95 6.19 -7.72
CA PRO A 416 18.00 4.77 -7.40
C PRO A 416 16.84 3.93 -7.97
N PRO A 417 15.58 4.41 -7.99
CA PRO A 417 14.48 3.66 -8.61
C PRO A 417 14.66 3.43 -10.12
N VAL A 418 15.33 4.34 -10.83
CA VAL A 418 15.64 4.21 -12.26
C VAL A 418 16.80 3.25 -12.45
N GLN A 419 17.88 3.41 -11.67
CA GLN A 419 19.04 2.51 -11.69
C GLN A 419 18.63 1.07 -11.41
N PHE A 420 17.80 0.83 -10.39
CA PHE A 420 17.33 -0.51 -10.04
C PHE A 420 16.56 -1.19 -11.18
N LYS A 421 15.65 -0.46 -11.84
CA LYS A 421 14.85 -1.01 -12.95
C LYS A 421 15.66 -1.18 -14.23
N LEU A 422 16.61 -0.28 -14.50
CA LEU A 422 17.60 -0.43 -15.57
C LEU A 422 18.41 -1.71 -15.41
N LEU A 423 19.00 -1.92 -14.23
CA LEU A 423 19.84 -3.08 -13.94
C LEU A 423 19.03 -4.37 -14.03
N GLY A 424 17.82 -4.36 -13.46
CA GLY A 424 16.91 -5.49 -13.56
C GLY A 424 16.51 -5.82 -14.99
N THR A 425 16.28 -4.81 -15.84
CA THR A 425 15.95 -5.04 -17.26
C THR A 425 17.11 -5.70 -17.99
N LEU A 426 18.34 -5.16 -17.85
CA LEU A 426 19.53 -5.75 -18.47
C LEU A 426 19.77 -7.19 -17.99
N ARG A 427 19.60 -7.46 -16.69
CA ARG A 427 19.76 -8.82 -16.14
C ARG A 427 18.73 -9.80 -16.71
N MET A 428 17.48 -9.40 -16.88
CA MET A 428 16.46 -10.25 -17.50
C MET A 428 16.76 -10.51 -18.99
N LEU A 429 17.24 -9.51 -19.72
CA LEU A 429 17.55 -9.65 -21.15
C LEU A 429 18.69 -10.62 -21.43
N ILE A 430 19.72 -10.65 -20.58
CA ILE A 430 20.89 -11.52 -20.80
C ILE A 430 20.72 -12.96 -20.31
N ASP A 431 19.63 -13.27 -19.62
CA ASP A 431 19.40 -14.60 -19.08
C ASP A 431 19.25 -15.62 -20.21
N ALA A 432 20.18 -16.58 -20.23
CA ALA A 432 20.38 -17.54 -21.32
C ALA A 432 20.71 -16.94 -22.71
N GLN A 433 21.15 -15.67 -22.77
CA GLN A 433 21.51 -14.97 -24.02
C GLN A 433 23.00 -14.67 -24.09
N VAL A 434 23.76 -15.56 -24.74
CA VAL A 434 25.24 -15.55 -24.72
C VAL A 434 25.79 -14.31 -25.41
N GLU A 435 25.34 -14.02 -26.64
CA GLU A 435 25.84 -12.89 -27.43
C GLU A 435 25.52 -11.54 -26.77
N ALA A 436 24.32 -11.40 -26.20
CA ALA A 436 23.92 -10.19 -25.49
C ALA A 436 24.72 -9.99 -24.20
N ALA A 437 24.92 -11.05 -23.41
CA ALA A 437 25.77 -11.02 -22.23
C ALA A 437 27.22 -10.66 -22.59
N GLU A 438 27.71 -11.17 -23.71
CA GLU A 438 29.06 -10.88 -24.21
C GLU A 438 29.22 -9.42 -24.64
N GLN A 439 28.30 -8.90 -25.44
CA GLN A 439 28.33 -7.51 -25.89
C GLN A 439 28.24 -6.52 -24.73
N LEU A 440 27.30 -6.73 -23.80
CA LEU A 440 27.15 -5.89 -22.61
C LEU A 440 28.36 -6.02 -21.68
N GLY A 441 28.90 -7.22 -21.51
CA GLY A 441 30.06 -7.45 -20.64
C GLY A 441 31.36 -6.82 -21.15
N LYS A 442 31.50 -6.64 -22.47
CA LYS A 442 32.61 -5.91 -23.09
C LYS A 442 32.44 -4.38 -23.03
N ASN A 443 31.25 -3.89 -22.70
CA ASN A 443 31.00 -2.45 -22.58
C ASN A 443 31.63 -1.90 -21.29
N VAL A 444 32.84 -1.35 -21.42
CA VAL A 444 33.62 -0.80 -20.31
C VAL A 444 32.84 0.26 -19.52
N LYS A 445 32.05 1.12 -20.19
CA LYS A 445 31.26 2.17 -19.50
C LYS A 445 30.20 1.56 -18.59
N LEU A 446 29.51 0.52 -19.06
CA LEU A 446 28.55 -0.22 -18.24
C LEU A 446 29.28 -0.84 -17.05
N VAL A 447 30.35 -1.62 -17.28
CA VAL A 447 31.06 -2.33 -16.22
C VAL A 447 31.62 -1.38 -15.16
N GLN A 448 32.19 -0.23 -15.55
CA GLN A 448 32.63 0.81 -14.61
C GLN A 448 31.49 1.30 -13.73
N ARG A 449 30.35 1.61 -14.35
CA ARG A 449 29.17 2.08 -13.62
C ARG A 449 28.59 1.01 -12.68
N LEU A 450 28.66 -0.26 -13.07
CA LEU A 450 28.26 -1.37 -12.19
C LEU A 450 29.15 -1.45 -10.95
N VAL A 451 30.46 -1.33 -11.12
CA VAL A 451 31.42 -1.35 -10.01
C VAL A 451 31.18 -0.16 -9.07
N GLU A 452 30.94 1.04 -9.60
CA GLU A 452 30.56 2.21 -8.80
C GLU A 452 29.28 1.95 -7.99
N TRP A 453 28.23 1.40 -8.60
CA TRP A 453 26.98 1.07 -7.89
C TRP A 453 27.12 -0.09 -6.90
N CYS A 454 28.09 -0.98 -7.07
CA CYS A 454 28.43 -1.97 -6.06
C CYS A 454 29.01 -1.35 -4.77
N GLU A 455 29.42 -0.08 -4.81
CA GLU A 455 29.90 0.69 -3.65
C GLU A 455 28.83 1.61 -3.04
N ALA A 456 27.63 1.70 -3.64
CA ALA A 456 26.54 2.57 -3.20
C ALA A 456 25.82 2.04 -1.94
N LYS A 457 26.45 2.24 -0.77
CA LYS A 457 25.97 1.72 0.53
C LYS A 457 24.60 2.23 0.94
N ASP A 458 24.23 3.45 0.54
CA ASP A 458 22.95 4.06 0.91
C ASP A 458 21.76 3.45 0.15
N HIS A 459 22.01 2.63 -0.86
CA HIS A 459 20.99 2.06 -1.75
C HIS A 459 21.22 0.55 -1.97
N ALA A 460 20.96 -0.24 -0.92
CA ALA A 460 21.16 -1.70 -0.93
C ALA A 460 20.52 -2.44 -2.11
N GLY A 461 19.34 -1.98 -2.58
CA GLY A 461 18.67 -2.56 -3.75
C GLY A 461 19.47 -2.40 -5.04
N VAL A 462 20.01 -1.20 -5.32
CA VAL A 462 20.84 -0.92 -6.50
C VAL A 462 22.16 -1.68 -6.40
N MET A 463 22.80 -1.65 -5.22
CA MET A 463 24.03 -2.40 -4.95
C MET A 463 23.83 -3.90 -5.21
N GLY A 464 22.74 -4.49 -4.69
CA GLY A 464 22.40 -5.89 -4.89
C GLY A 464 22.18 -6.23 -6.36
N GLU A 465 21.40 -5.43 -7.08
CA GLU A 465 21.10 -5.67 -8.50
C GLU A 465 22.34 -5.50 -9.39
N SER A 466 23.22 -4.56 -9.07
CA SER A 466 24.49 -4.35 -9.78
C SER A 466 25.44 -5.55 -9.62
N ASN A 467 25.61 -6.04 -8.39
CA ASN A 467 26.39 -7.24 -8.09
C ASN A 467 25.88 -8.45 -8.87
N ARG A 468 24.56 -8.64 -8.90
CA ARG A 468 23.92 -9.73 -9.65
C ARG A 468 24.13 -9.60 -11.15
N LEU A 469 24.11 -8.38 -11.71
CA LEU A 469 24.39 -8.16 -13.12
C LEU A 469 25.86 -8.45 -13.48
N LEU A 470 26.83 -8.04 -12.66
CA LEU A 470 28.25 -8.43 -12.86
C LEU A 470 28.42 -9.95 -12.91
N SER A 471 27.81 -10.67 -11.96
CA SER A 471 27.83 -12.14 -11.95
C SER A 471 27.16 -12.71 -13.21
N ALA A 472 25.98 -12.20 -13.58
CA ALA A 472 25.21 -12.67 -14.73
C ALA A 472 25.96 -12.50 -16.05
N LEU A 473 26.64 -11.36 -16.26
CA LEU A 473 27.46 -11.11 -17.45
C LEU A 473 28.54 -12.20 -17.63
N ILE A 474 29.19 -12.64 -16.55
CA ILE A 474 30.18 -13.73 -16.60
C ILE A 474 29.50 -15.07 -16.88
N ARG A 475 28.45 -15.40 -16.11
CA ARG A 475 27.80 -16.71 -16.16
C ARG A 475 27.15 -17.02 -17.52
N HIS A 476 26.50 -16.03 -18.12
CA HIS A 476 25.77 -16.21 -19.36
C HIS A 476 26.67 -16.07 -20.59
N SER A 477 27.65 -15.15 -20.58
CA SER A 477 28.60 -15.04 -21.71
C SER A 477 29.65 -16.14 -21.72
N LYS A 478 30.14 -16.54 -20.53
CA LYS A 478 31.33 -17.39 -20.36
C LYS A 478 32.54 -16.91 -21.18
N SER A 479 32.60 -15.61 -21.46
CA SER A 479 33.59 -15.00 -22.35
C SER A 479 34.81 -14.51 -21.56
N LYS A 480 36.00 -14.87 -22.04
CA LYS A 480 37.29 -14.44 -21.49
C LYS A 480 37.44 -12.91 -21.53
N ASP A 481 36.97 -12.30 -22.61
CA ASP A 481 37.04 -10.85 -22.79
C ASP A 481 36.18 -10.13 -21.76
N VAL A 482 34.95 -10.61 -21.51
CA VAL A 482 34.06 -10.07 -20.47
C VAL A 482 34.70 -10.19 -19.10
N ILE A 483 35.27 -11.35 -18.78
CA ILE A 483 35.98 -11.56 -17.52
C ILE A 483 37.12 -10.56 -17.37
N LYS A 484 37.97 -10.40 -18.40
CA LYS A 484 39.05 -9.41 -18.38
C LYS A 484 38.55 -7.99 -18.17
N THR A 485 37.46 -7.60 -18.85
CA THR A 485 36.86 -6.28 -18.66
C THR A 485 36.41 -6.07 -17.21
N ILE A 486 35.75 -7.06 -16.60
CA ILE A 486 35.28 -6.98 -15.21
C ILE A 486 36.46 -6.94 -14.22
N VAL A 487 37.49 -7.77 -14.42
CA VAL A 487 38.70 -7.80 -13.59
C VAL A 487 39.42 -6.44 -13.66
N GLN A 488 39.69 -5.93 -14.86
CA GLN A 488 40.40 -4.66 -15.08
C GLN A 488 39.69 -3.45 -14.47
N ASN A 489 38.37 -3.51 -14.30
CA ASN A 489 37.58 -2.45 -13.68
C ASN A 489 37.26 -2.72 -12.20
N GLY A 490 37.87 -3.72 -11.57
CA GLY A 490 37.76 -3.95 -10.12
C GLY A 490 36.50 -4.69 -9.65
N GLY A 491 35.82 -5.42 -10.54
CA GLY A 491 34.58 -6.15 -10.21
C GLY A 491 34.78 -7.38 -9.31
N VAL A 492 36.00 -7.94 -9.24
CA VAL A 492 36.28 -9.18 -8.49
C VAL A 492 35.97 -9.04 -7.00
N LYS A 493 36.39 -7.93 -6.35
CA LYS A 493 36.15 -7.70 -4.92
C LYS A 493 34.65 -7.72 -4.57
N HIS A 494 33.81 -7.26 -5.49
CA HIS A 494 32.37 -7.20 -5.33
C HIS A 494 31.74 -8.59 -5.45
N LEU A 495 32.17 -9.39 -6.42
CA LEU A 495 31.75 -10.80 -6.53
C LEU A 495 32.18 -11.62 -5.30
N VAL A 496 33.39 -11.41 -4.80
CA VAL A 496 33.87 -12.07 -3.57
C VAL A 496 33.03 -11.67 -2.36
N THR A 497 32.67 -10.38 -2.24
CA THR A 497 31.78 -9.91 -1.17
C THR A 497 30.38 -10.52 -1.30
N MET A 498 29.84 -10.58 -2.52
CA MET A 498 28.54 -11.18 -2.84
C MET A 498 28.47 -12.67 -2.48
N ALA A 499 29.60 -13.41 -2.53
CA ALA A 499 29.68 -14.79 -2.07
C ALA A 499 29.39 -14.96 -0.56
N THR A 500 29.37 -13.86 0.21
CA THR A 500 29.00 -13.83 1.63
C THR A 500 27.66 -13.14 1.90
N SER A 501 26.85 -12.90 0.87
CA SER A 501 25.49 -12.35 1.01
C SER A 501 24.62 -13.19 1.95
N GLU A 502 23.66 -12.57 2.63
CA GLU A 502 22.64 -13.30 3.39
C GLU A 502 21.70 -14.13 2.50
N HIS A 503 21.63 -13.82 1.20
CA HIS A 503 20.79 -14.52 0.24
C HIS A 503 21.57 -15.62 -0.47
N VAL A 504 21.19 -16.88 -0.23
CA VAL A 504 21.81 -18.08 -0.82
C VAL A 504 21.89 -18.01 -2.36
N ILE A 505 20.86 -17.48 -3.01
CA ILE A 505 20.83 -17.30 -4.48
C ILE A 505 22.01 -16.43 -4.94
N MET A 506 22.27 -15.32 -4.24
CA MET A 506 23.38 -14.41 -4.56
C MET A 506 24.73 -15.05 -4.26
N GLN A 507 24.86 -15.77 -3.14
CA GLN A 507 26.08 -16.51 -2.83
C GLN A 507 26.42 -17.49 -3.96
N ASN A 508 25.42 -18.26 -4.41
CA ASN A 508 25.55 -19.22 -5.48
C ASN A 508 25.94 -18.57 -6.81
N GLU A 509 25.23 -17.50 -7.21
CA GLU A 509 25.54 -16.72 -8.41
C GLU A 509 26.99 -16.21 -8.40
N ALA A 510 27.46 -15.71 -7.25
CA ALA A 510 28.83 -15.25 -7.10
C ALA A 510 29.86 -16.37 -7.21
N LEU A 511 29.65 -17.50 -6.51
CA LEU A 511 30.58 -18.63 -6.53
C LEU A 511 30.72 -19.24 -7.94
N VAL A 512 29.62 -19.35 -8.70
CA VAL A 512 29.69 -19.83 -10.09
C VAL A 512 30.45 -18.83 -10.97
N ALA A 513 30.23 -17.52 -10.82
CA ALA A 513 30.97 -16.51 -11.56
C ALA A 513 32.48 -16.55 -11.23
N LEU A 514 32.83 -16.67 -9.96
CA LEU A 514 34.22 -16.80 -9.50
C LEU A 514 34.88 -18.10 -10.01
N ALA A 515 34.14 -19.20 -10.06
CA ALA A 515 34.63 -20.46 -10.64
C ALA A 515 34.93 -20.32 -12.14
N LEU A 516 34.11 -19.57 -12.88
CA LEU A 516 34.38 -19.27 -14.29
C LEU A 516 35.60 -18.35 -14.45
N ILE A 517 35.77 -17.33 -13.59
CA ILE A 517 36.97 -16.49 -13.56
C ILE A 517 38.21 -17.37 -13.33
N ALA A 518 38.19 -18.22 -12.31
CA ALA A 518 39.30 -19.12 -11.99
C ALA A 518 39.58 -20.15 -13.10
N ALA A 519 38.56 -20.65 -13.77
CA ALA A 519 38.74 -21.63 -14.85
C ALA A 519 39.29 -21.00 -16.14
N LEU A 520 38.94 -19.74 -16.45
CA LEU A 520 39.19 -19.15 -17.76
C LEU A 520 40.32 -18.11 -17.78
N GLU A 521 40.49 -17.35 -16.69
CA GLU A 521 41.36 -16.15 -16.64
C GLU A 521 42.03 -15.96 -15.25
N LEU A 522 42.38 -17.06 -14.57
CA LEU A 522 42.98 -17.05 -13.22
C LEU A 522 44.18 -16.12 -13.09
N VAL A 523 45.13 -16.20 -14.02
CA VAL A 523 46.37 -15.41 -14.01
C VAL A 523 46.09 -13.91 -13.98
N THR A 524 45.02 -13.46 -14.65
CA THR A 524 44.66 -12.04 -14.64
C THR A 524 43.94 -11.61 -13.36
N ALA A 525 43.25 -12.53 -12.70
CA ALA A 525 42.41 -12.25 -11.53
C ALA A 525 43.08 -12.57 -10.19
N GLU A 526 44.14 -13.38 -10.16
CA GLU A 526 44.71 -13.95 -8.93
C GLU A 526 45.05 -12.90 -7.88
N LYS A 527 45.62 -11.75 -8.30
CA LYS A 527 45.95 -10.65 -7.41
C LYS A 527 44.71 -10.03 -6.75
N ASP A 528 43.62 -9.87 -7.51
CA ASP A 528 42.39 -9.30 -6.98
C ASP A 528 41.64 -10.30 -6.09
N LEU A 529 41.70 -11.58 -6.41
CA LEU A 529 41.15 -12.67 -5.59
C LEU A 529 41.88 -12.77 -4.24
N GLU A 530 43.21 -12.64 -4.24
CA GLU A 530 44.05 -12.58 -3.04
C GLU A 530 43.71 -11.34 -2.20
N ASN A 531 43.69 -10.16 -2.81
CA ASN A 531 43.35 -8.91 -2.12
C ASN A 531 41.95 -8.93 -1.49
N ALA A 532 41.00 -9.60 -2.14
CA ALA A 532 39.64 -9.78 -1.65
C ALA A 532 39.49 -10.89 -0.60
N LYS A 533 40.57 -11.61 -0.27
CA LYS A 533 40.61 -12.69 0.73
C LYS A 533 39.64 -13.83 0.40
N LEU A 534 39.50 -14.17 -0.88
CA LEU A 534 38.57 -15.20 -1.33
C LEU A 534 38.83 -16.54 -0.63
N VAL A 535 40.10 -16.95 -0.50
CA VAL A 535 40.46 -18.23 0.12
C VAL A 535 39.95 -18.32 1.57
N GLN A 536 40.11 -17.26 2.37
CA GLN A 536 39.59 -17.21 3.74
C GLN A 536 38.06 -17.29 3.79
N ILE A 537 37.38 -16.65 2.83
CA ILE A 537 35.92 -16.70 2.71
C ILE A 537 35.46 -18.13 2.39
N LEU A 538 36.09 -18.80 1.43
CA LEU A 538 35.75 -20.18 1.05
C LEU A 538 35.95 -21.15 2.23
N HIS A 539 37.03 -20.98 2.99
CA HIS A 539 37.24 -21.76 4.21
C HIS A 539 36.08 -21.59 5.21
N ARG A 540 35.66 -20.34 5.44
CA ARG A 540 34.53 -20.04 6.34
C ARG A 540 33.22 -20.65 5.84
N LEU A 541 32.90 -20.51 4.55
CA LEU A 541 31.68 -21.05 3.95
C LEU A 541 31.62 -22.59 4.08
N LEU A 542 32.76 -23.28 3.91
CA LEU A 542 32.82 -24.72 4.11
C LEU A 542 32.70 -25.14 5.57
N ALA A 543 33.33 -24.40 6.48
CA ALA A 543 33.33 -24.69 7.92
C ALA A 543 32.00 -24.39 8.60
N ASP A 544 31.20 -23.46 8.09
CA ASP A 544 29.88 -23.15 8.64
C ASP A 544 28.86 -24.26 8.34
N GLU A 545 28.34 -24.90 9.37
CA GLU A 545 27.33 -25.97 9.26
C GLU A 545 25.99 -25.46 8.70
N ARG A 546 25.70 -24.15 8.80
CA ARG A 546 24.47 -23.54 8.29
C ARG A 546 24.51 -23.25 6.80
N SER A 547 25.69 -23.30 6.18
CA SER A 547 25.85 -23.08 4.73
C SER A 547 25.06 -24.12 3.93
N ALA A 548 24.28 -23.65 2.97
CA ALA A 548 23.48 -24.53 2.12
C ALA A 548 24.36 -25.50 1.31
N PRO A 549 23.87 -26.72 0.99
CA PRO A 549 24.65 -27.75 0.31
C PRO A 549 25.28 -27.28 -1.02
N GLU A 550 24.53 -26.52 -1.83
CA GLU A 550 24.99 -25.95 -3.09
C GLU A 550 26.15 -24.96 -2.92
N ILE A 551 26.18 -24.21 -1.81
CA ILE A 551 27.25 -23.26 -1.49
C ILE A 551 28.52 -24.02 -1.12
N LYS A 552 28.40 -25.08 -0.31
CA LYS A 552 29.53 -25.95 0.02
C LYS A 552 30.09 -26.63 -1.23
N TYR A 553 29.21 -27.17 -2.07
CA TYR A 553 29.58 -27.80 -3.34
C TYR A 553 30.34 -26.83 -4.26
N ASN A 554 29.77 -25.65 -4.52
CA ASN A 554 30.40 -24.68 -5.43
C ASN A 554 31.68 -24.05 -4.85
N SER A 555 31.77 -23.90 -3.52
CA SER A 555 33.01 -23.49 -2.86
C SER A 555 34.13 -24.51 -3.10
N MET A 556 33.83 -25.81 -3.00
CA MET A 556 34.81 -26.88 -3.29
C MET A 556 35.23 -26.93 -4.76
N VAL A 557 34.28 -26.71 -5.70
CA VAL A 557 34.60 -26.60 -7.13
C VAL A 557 35.54 -25.43 -7.39
N LEU A 558 35.25 -24.27 -6.79
CA LEU A 558 36.09 -23.08 -6.91
C LEU A 558 37.47 -23.31 -6.30
N ILE A 559 37.58 -23.93 -5.12
CA ILE A 559 38.87 -24.28 -4.51
C ILE A 559 39.73 -25.09 -5.48
N CYS A 560 39.15 -26.13 -6.09
CA CYS A 560 39.87 -26.94 -7.07
C CYS A 560 40.33 -26.16 -8.30
N ALA A 561 39.64 -25.09 -8.70
CA ALA A 561 40.04 -24.24 -9.80
C ALA A 561 41.17 -23.27 -9.41
N LEU A 562 41.23 -22.83 -8.15
CA LEU A 562 42.25 -21.92 -7.65
C LEU A 562 43.62 -22.57 -7.42
N LEU A 563 43.71 -23.91 -7.33
CA LEU A 563 44.98 -24.64 -7.19
C LEU A 563 45.99 -24.35 -8.31
N GLY A 564 45.52 -23.85 -9.45
CA GLY A 564 46.39 -23.41 -10.55
C GLY A 564 47.18 -22.12 -10.28
N SER A 565 46.91 -21.40 -9.19
CA SER A 565 47.63 -20.17 -8.81
C SER A 565 48.56 -20.45 -7.63
N GLU A 566 49.86 -20.18 -7.79
CA GLU A 566 50.85 -20.43 -6.74
C GLU A 566 50.61 -19.58 -5.48
N THR A 567 50.12 -18.35 -5.63
CA THR A 567 49.87 -17.45 -4.49
C THR A 567 48.66 -17.90 -3.68
N LEU A 568 47.55 -18.16 -4.34
CA LEU A 568 46.31 -18.62 -3.70
C LEU A 568 46.45 -20.03 -3.13
N HIS A 569 47.21 -20.91 -3.79
CA HIS A 569 47.52 -22.25 -3.27
C HIS A 569 48.33 -22.20 -1.98
N LYS A 570 49.34 -21.32 -1.88
CA LYS A 570 50.07 -21.09 -0.63
C LYS A 570 49.17 -20.56 0.48
N GLU A 571 48.22 -19.67 0.16
CA GLU A 571 47.22 -19.21 1.12
C GLU A 571 46.32 -20.38 1.59
N MET A 572 45.92 -21.28 0.69
CA MET A 572 45.15 -22.48 1.05
C MET A 572 45.92 -23.41 1.98
N GLN A 573 47.21 -23.64 1.72
CA GLN A 573 48.08 -24.45 2.59
C GLN A 573 48.23 -23.85 4.00
N SER A 574 48.07 -22.53 4.14
CA SER A 574 48.11 -21.85 5.44
C SER A 574 46.83 -22.02 6.28
N LEU A 575 45.75 -22.54 5.67
CA LEU A 575 44.45 -22.78 6.31
C LEU A 575 44.16 -24.29 6.40
N ALA A 576 43.36 -24.70 7.38
CA ALA A 576 43.03 -26.10 7.64
C ALA A 576 41.99 -26.68 6.65
N PHE A 577 42.13 -26.43 5.35
CA PHE A 577 41.18 -26.89 4.33
C PHE A 577 41.02 -28.40 4.29
N LEU A 578 42.12 -29.16 4.42
CA LEU A 578 42.04 -30.63 4.45
C LEU A 578 41.08 -31.08 5.55
N GLU A 579 41.21 -30.57 6.78
CA GLU A 579 40.35 -30.97 7.89
C GLU A 579 38.87 -30.66 7.62
N VAL A 580 38.58 -29.46 7.11
CA VAL A 580 37.21 -29.03 6.80
C VAL A 580 36.61 -29.90 5.69
N VAL A 581 37.36 -30.15 4.61
CA VAL A 581 36.90 -30.95 3.48
C VAL A 581 36.74 -32.43 3.86
N SER A 582 37.64 -33.00 4.66
CA SER A 582 37.51 -34.38 5.16
C SER A 582 36.22 -34.59 5.94
N LYS A 583 35.81 -33.63 6.79
CA LYS A 583 34.53 -33.69 7.52
C LYS A 583 33.33 -33.76 6.57
N LEU A 584 33.38 -32.99 5.48
CA LEU A 584 32.31 -32.94 4.47
C LEU A 584 32.13 -34.25 3.68
N ARG A 585 33.05 -35.21 3.74
CA ARG A 585 32.86 -36.55 3.13
C ARG A 585 31.72 -37.35 3.76
N SER A 586 31.37 -37.01 5.00
CA SER A 586 30.24 -37.59 5.73
C SER A 586 28.96 -36.76 5.64
N HIS A 587 28.95 -35.70 4.82
CA HIS A 587 27.80 -34.81 4.68
C HIS A 587 26.57 -35.57 4.15
N GLU A 588 25.39 -35.26 4.70
CA GLU A 588 24.13 -35.94 4.35
C GLU A 588 23.78 -35.82 2.86
N ASN A 589 24.08 -34.66 2.27
CA ASN A 589 23.96 -34.46 0.84
C ASN A 589 25.07 -35.21 0.07
N LYS A 590 24.66 -36.20 -0.74
CA LYS A 590 25.55 -37.07 -1.52
C LYS A 590 26.45 -36.31 -2.50
N THR A 591 25.97 -35.25 -3.15
CA THR A 591 26.80 -34.50 -4.11
C THR A 591 27.90 -33.72 -3.39
N VAL A 592 27.60 -33.17 -2.20
CA VAL A 592 28.60 -32.54 -1.33
C VAL A 592 29.64 -33.56 -0.88
N ALA A 593 29.21 -34.73 -0.39
CA ALA A 593 30.14 -35.77 0.07
C ALA A 593 31.06 -36.31 -1.04
N GLN A 594 30.52 -36.49 -2.25
CA GLN A 594 31.29 -36.89 -3.43
C GLN A 594 32.30 -35.82 -3.84
N GLN A 595 31.86 -34.55 -3.93
CA GLN A 595 32.73 -33.44 -4.28
C GLN A 595 33.83 -33.24 -3.23
N ALA A 596 33.51 -33.40 -1.94
CA ALA A 596 34.49 -33.34 -0.86
C ALA A 596 35.61 -34.39 -1.01
N SER A 597 35.25 -35.62 -1.42
CA SER A 597 36.23 -36.67 -1.67
C SER A 597 37.17 -36.31 -2.84
N LEU A 598 36.64 -35.69 -3.90
CA LEU A 598 37.45 -35.23 -5.04
C LEU A 598 38.36 -34.05 -4.66
N THR A 599 37.81 -33.08 -3.91
CA THR A 599 38.56 -31.89 -3.47
C THR A 599 39.66 -32.25 -2.48
N GLU A 600 39.42 -33.19 -1.55
CA GLU A 600 40.43 -33.71 -0.63
C GLU A 600 41.60 -34.36 -1.39
N GLN A 601 41.30 -35.21 -2.39
CA GLN A 601 42.32 -35.84 -3.22
C GLN A 601 43.20 -34.82 -3.94
N ARG A 602 42.60 -33.78 -4.52
CA ARG A 602 43.38 -32.73 -5.21
C ARG A 602 44.25 -31.94 -4.25
N LEU A 603 43.69 -31.53 -3.11
CA LEU A 603 44.46 -30.80 -2.10
C LEU A 603 45.63 -31.63 -1.59
N ALA A 604 45.46 -32.94 -1.39
CA ALA A 604 46.50 -33.84 -0.87
C ALA A 604 47.63 -34.16 -1.87
N VAL A 605 47.36 -34.14 -3.18
CA VAL A 605 48.37 -34.41 -4.23
C VAL A 605 49.30 -33.21 -4.43
N ASP A 606 48.80 -31.99 -4.22
CA ASP A 606 49.53 -30.73 -4.39
C ASP A 606 50.01 -30.12 -3.05
N SER A 607 49.89 -30.85 -1.93
CA SER A 607 50.32 -30.44 -0.57
C SER A 607 51.82 -30.51 -0.35
#